data_AF-A0A518HEB9-F1
#
_entry.id   AF-A0A518HEB9-F1
#
_cell.length_a   1.000
_cell.length_b   1.000
_cell.length_c   1.000
_cell.angle_alpha   90.00
_cell.angle_beta   90.00
_cell.angle_gamma   90.00
#
_symmetry.space_group_name_H-M   'P 1'
#
loop_
_entity.id
_entity.type
_entity.pdbx_description
1 polymer ?
#
loop_
_entity_poly.entity_id
_entity_poly.type
_entity_poly.pdbx_seq_one_letter_code
_entity_poly.pdbx_strand_id
1 'polypeptide(L)'
;MIVVMPDGHTGRFRWGDRGSMGRQMGQFADEFLRDIKPFVESHYRVRSDRESTAIAGLSMGGAQALDIAFTEPGDFAYVGVFSSGIFGITGRGPGGDDAGPSWEERHAEALDDDPAREGLELLWFATGSEDFLIDTTRATVEMLKSHGLDASFEETAGGHTWRNWRAYLGEFAPRLFRDPEGPTG
;
A
#
# COMPACT_ATOMS: atom_id res chain seq x y z
N MET A 1 7.25 -12.67 12.77
CA MET A 1 7.61 -11.70 11.72
C MET A 1 8.55 -10.65 12.29
N ILE A 2 9.38 -10.02 11.45
CA ILE A 2 10.07 -8.77 11.77
C ILE A 2 9.20 -7.64 11.23
N VAL A 3 9.08 -6.53 11.97
CA VAL A 3 8.39 -5.32 11.52
C VAL A 3 9.42 -4.20 11.40
N VAL A 4 9.51 -3.60 10.21
CA VAL A 4 10.43 -2.50 9.91
C VAL A 4 9.59 -1.24 9.69
N MET A 5 9.93 -0.15 10.38
CA MET A 5 9.21 1.12 10.33
C MET A 5 10.18 2.25 9.97
N PRO A 6 10.53 2.41 8.67
CA PRO A 6 11.41 3.48 8.21
C PRO A 6 10.72 4.85 8.30
N ASP A 7 11.50 5.94 8.23
CA ASP A 7 10.94 7.28 8.05
C ASP A 7 10.47 7.44 6.59
N GLY A 8 9.17 7.67 6.41
CA GLY A 8 8.53 7.77 5.08
C GLY A 8 8.79 9.08 4.33
N HIS A 9 9.60 9.99 4.90
CA HIS A 9 9.86 11.32 4.33
C HIS A 9 11.28 11.46 3.83
N THR A 10 11.42 11.69 2.53
CA THR A 10 12.69 12.00 1.86
C THR A 10 13.02 13.50 1.87
N GLY A 11 12.17 14.32 2.49
CA GLY A 11 12.35 15.76 2.60
C GLY A 11 11.41 16.42 3.62
N ARG A 12 11.47 17.75 3.74
CA ARG A 12 10.55 18.48 4.62
C ARG A 12 9.12 18.41 4.06
N PHE A 13 8.22 17.76 4.78
CA PHE A 13 6.80 17.79 4.48
C PHE A 13 6.26 19.23 4.56
N ARG A 14 5.63 19.70 3.48
CA ARG A 14 4.96 21.01 3.44
C ARG A 14 3.50 20.80 3.05
N TRP A 15 2.61 21.06 4.01
CA TRP A 15 1.16 20.98 3.78
C TRP A 15 0.75 21.90 2.62
N GLY A 16 0.11 21.34 1.60
CA GLY A 16 -0.38 22.08 0.42
C GLY A 16 0.56 22.13 -0.79
N ASP A 17 1.80 21.67 -0.68
CA ASP A 17 2.72 21.55 -1.84
C ASP A 17 2.52 20.20 -2.53
N ARG A 18 1.50 20.11 -3.39
CA ARG A 18 1.08 18.87 -4.07
C ARG A 18 2.19 18.28 -4.95
N GLY A 19 2.91 19.11 -5.69
CA GLY A 19 4.02 18.66 -6.53
C GLY A 19 5.21 18.13 -5.71
N SER A 20 5.39 18.60 -4.47
CA SER A 20 6.38 18.04 -3.56
C SER A 20 5.98 16.68 -3.01
N MET A 21 4.69 16.41 -2.80
CA MET A 21 4.20 15.13 -2.25
C MET A 21 4.46 13.95 -3.21
N GLY A 22 4.04 14.06 -4.48
CA GLY A 22 4.28 13.00 -5.46
C GLY A 22 5.77 12.69 -5.66
N ARG A 23 6.62 13.73 -5.73
CA ARG A 23 8.08 13.55 -5.79
C ARG A 23 8.65 12.87 -4.55
N GLN A 24 8.21 13.26 -3.35
CA GLN A 24 8.67 12.64 -2.10
C GLN A 24 8.26 11.17 -2.00
N MET A 25 7.04 10.83 -2.45
CA MET A 25 6.57 9.45 -2.52
C MET A 25 7.43 8.61 -3.46
N GLY A 26 7.70 9.10 -4.67
CA GLY A 26 8.58 8.40 -5.62
C GLY A 26 10.01 8.23 -5.10
N GLN A 27 10.59 9.28 -4.49
CA GLN A 27 11.91 9.19 -3.85
C GLN A 27 11.93 8.17 -2.71
N PHE A 28 10.87 8.09 -1.91
CA PHE A 28 10.78 7.12 -0.83
C PHE A 28 10.61 5.70 -1.38
N ALA A 29 9.85 5.50 -2.46
CA ALA A 29 9.74 4.20 -3.11
C ALA A 29 11.11 3.71 -3.60
N ASP A 30 11.89 4.61 -4.22
CA ASP A 30 13.26 4.33 -4.64
C ASP A 30 14.18 3.96 -3.46
N GLU A 31 14.17 4.75 -2.37
CA GLU A 31 14.96 4.48 -1.15
C GLU A 31 14.52 3.17 -0.49
N PHE A 32 13.22 2.89 -0.43
CA PHE A 32 12.68 1.68 0.16
C PHE A 32 13.16 0.43 -0.57
N LEU A 33 13.03 0.43 -1.90
CA LEU A 33 13.36 -0.72 -2.73
C LEU A 33 14.87 -0.92 -2.90
N ARG A 34 15.65 0.16 -3.00
CA ARG A 34 17.10 0.06 -3.31
C ARG A 34 18.00 0.10 -2.10
N ASP A 35 17.56 0.69 -0.99
CA ASP A 35 18.39 0.86 0.20
C ASP A 35 17.80 0.11 1.41
N ILE A 36 16.55 0.41 1.81
CA ILE A 36 15.98 -0.10 3.07
C ILE A 36 15.75 -1.63 3.03
N LYS A 37 15.04 -2.14 2.01
CA LYS A 37 14.76 -3.58 1.89
C LYS A 37 16.06 -4.40 1.76
N PRO A 38 17.01 -4.06 0.87
CA PRO A 38 18.30 -4.75 0.80
C PRO A 38 19.14 -4.66 2.09
N PHE A 39 19.08 -3.52 2.80
CA PHE A 39 19.74 -3.39 4.11
C PHE A 39 19.15 -4.38 5.12
N VAL A 40 17.81 -4.48 5.20
CA VAL A 40 17.15 -5.42 6.10
C VAL A 40 17.50 -6.87 5.76
N GLU A 41 17.41 -7.24 4.48
CA GLU A 41 17.72 -8.59 3.98
C GLU A 41 19.17 -9.02 4.25
N SER A 42 20.12 -8.07 4.21
CA SER A 42 21.54 -8.35 4.46
C SER A 42 21.96 -8.33 5.94
N HIS A 43 21.21 -7.63 6.80
CA HIS A 43 21.59 -7.43 8.21
C HIS A 43 20.75 -8.24 9.21
N TYR A 44 19.59 -8.75 8.80
CA TYR A 44 18.69 -9.53 9.65
C TYR A 44 18.38 -10.88 9.02
N ARG A 45 18.07 -11.87 9.86
CA ARG A 45 17.62 -13.19 9.38
C ARG A 45 16.15 -13.11 8.97
N VAL A 46 15.92 -12.65 7.75
CA VAL A 46 14.59 -12.59 7.12
C VAL A 46 14.53 -13.55 5.93
N ARG A 47 13.32 -13.98 5.60
CA ARG A 47 13.02 -14.57 4.30
C ARG A 47 12.77 -13.42 3.31
N SER A 48 13.35 -13.51 2.12
CA SER A 48 13.25 -12.48 1.07
C SER A 48 12.35 -12.93 -0.09
N ASP A 49 11.73 -14.11 0.01
CA ASP A 49 10.71 -14.53 -0.92
C ASP A 49 9.43 -13.71 -0.78
N ARG A 50 8.69 -13.61 -1.88
CA ARG A 50 7.47 -12.80 -2.00
C ARG A 50 6.44 -13.17 -0.94
N GLU A 51 6.23 -14.48 -0.77
CA GLU A 51 5.27 -15.10 0.15
C GLU A 51 5.63 -14.87 1.61
N SER A 52 6.84 -14.37 1.90
CA SER A 52 7.29 -14.00 3.24
C SER A 52 7.40 -12.49 3.46
N THR A 53 6.96 -11.68 2.48
CA THR A 53 7.13 -10.23 2.49
C THR A 53 5.79 -9.51 2.39
N ALA A 54 5.57 -8.58 3.32
CA ALA A 54 4.36 -7.76 3.41
C ALA A 54 4.73 -6.28 3.50
N ILE A 55 3.90 -5.43 2.91
CA ILE A 55 3.99 -3.97 3.02
C ILE A 55 2.64 -3.40 3.43
N ALA A 56 2.65 -2.43 4.35
CA ALA A 56 1.44 -1.74 4.74
C ALA A 56 1.74 -0.30 5.15
N GLY A 57 0.74 0.56 5.01
CA GLY A 57 0.85 1.95 5.42
C GLY A 57 -0.47 2.63 5.64
N LEU A 58 -0.42 3.77 6.35
CA LEU A 58 -1.57 4.60 6.67
C LEU A 58 -1.49 5.95 5.98
N SER A 59 -2.63 6.51 5.57
CA SER A 59 -2.70 7.83 4.92
C SER A 59 -1.70 7.93 3.75
N MET A 60 -0.79 8.91 3.74
CA MET A 60 0.30 9.00 2.77
C MET A 60 1.11 7.70 2.64
N GLY A 61 1.40 7.04 3.77
CA GLY A 61 2.09 5.74 3.79
C GLY A 61 1.31 4.62 3.12
N GLY A 62 -0.04 4.68 3.13
CA GLY A 62 -0.88 3.71 2.42
C GLY A 62 -0.78 3.89 0.91
N ALA A 63 -0.71 5.13 0.43
CA ALA A 63 -0.48 5.43 -0.97
C ALA A 63 0.95 5.04 -1.39
N GLN A 64 1.95 5.26 -0.53
CA GLN A 64 3.33 4.78 -0.76
C GLN A 64 3.41 3.26 -0.80
N ALA A 65 2.77 2.56 0.13
CA ALA A 65 2.76 1.10 0.17
C ALA A 65 2.15 0.51 -1.11
N LEU A 66 1.07 1.11 -1.61
CA LEU A 66 0.43 0.71 -2.86
C LEU A 66 1.33 0.98 -4.08
N ASP A 67 1.93 2.17 -4.17
CA ASP A 67 2.84 2.54 -5.27
C ASP A 67 4.09 1.65 -5.30
N ILE A 68 4.69 1.34 -4.13
CA ILE A 68 5.84 0.42 -4.02
C ILE A 68 5.44 -1.00 -4.44
N ALA A 69 4.33 -1.53 -3.92
CA ALA A 69 3.92 -2.89 -4.20
C ALA A 69 3.61 -3.12 -5.69
N PHE A 70 3.06 -2.13 -6.39
CA PHE A 70 2.76 -2.22 -7.82
C PHE A 70 3.91 -1.76 -8.72
N THR A 71 4.98 -1.18 -8.16
CA THR A 71 6.24 -0.96 -8.89
C THR A 71 7.04 -2.27 -8.99
N GLU A 72 7.08 -3.04 -7.89
CA GLU A 72 7.77 -4.33 -7.82
C GLU A 72 6.79 -5.43 -7.34
N PRO A 73 5.82 -5.84 -8.19
CA PRO A 73 4.78 -6.79 -7.78
C PRO A 73 5.32 -8.17 -7.37
N GLY A 74 6.53 -8.52 -7.80
CA GLY A 74 7.21 -9.77 -7.41
C GLY A 74 7.77 -9.76 -5.98
N ASP A 75 7.81 -8.62 -5.29
CA ASP A 75 8.45 -8.50 -3.99
C ASP A 75 7.49 -8.65 -2.79
N PHE A 76 6.18 -8.53 -3.00
CA PHE A 76 5.19 -8.51 -1.91
C PHE A 76 4.00 -9.43 -2.21
N ALA A 77 3.68 -10.33 -1.27
CA ALA A 77 2.45 -11.12 -1.31
C ALA A 77 1.29 -10.49 -0.52
N TYR A 78 1.58 -9.55 0.39
CA TYR A 78 0.57 -8.94 1.24
C TYR A 78 0.68 -7.41 1.27
N VAL A 79 -0.41 -6.72 0.96
CA VAL A 79 -0.49 -5.26 0.87
C VAL A 79 -1.63 -4.75 1.75
N GLY A 80 -1.31 -3.87 2.70
CA GLY A 80 -2.26 -3.25 3.62
C GLY A 80 -2.37 -1.74 3.42
N VAL A 81 -3.57 -1.24 3.15
CA VAL A 81 -3.81 0.20 2.88
C VAL A 81 -4.83 0.76 3.87
N PHE A 82 -4.36 1.60 4.79
CA PHE A 82 -5.15 2.08 5.92
C PHE A 82 -5.51 3.56 5.73
N SER A 83 -6.81 3.91 5.72
CA SER A 83 -7.29 5.28 5.50
C SER A 83 -6.63 5.95 4.28
N SER A 84 -6.60 5.26 3.15
CA SER A 84 -5.82 5.69 1.98
C SER A 84 -6.29 5.02 0.68
N GLY A 85 -5.57 5.28 -0.41
CA GLY A 85 -5.77 4.75 -1.74
C GLY A 85 -4.88 5.51 -2.73
N ILE A 86 -5.27 5.50 -3.99
CA ILE A 86 -4.60 6.25 -5.05
C ILE A 86 -5.00 7.71 -4.94
N PHE A 87 -4.05 8.56 -4.55
CA PHE A 87 -4.26 9.99 -4.49
C PHE A 87 -4.53 10.57 -5.89
N GLY A 88 -5.55 11.42 -6.00
CA GLY A 88 -5.99 12.01 -7.26
C GLY A 88 -7.06 11.22 -8.01
N ILE A 89 -7.32 9.95 -7.67
CA ILE A 89 -8.25 9.08 -8.43
C ILE A 89 -9.69 9.62 -8.52
N THR A 90 -10.12 10.40 -7.52
CA THR A 90 -11.46 11.00 -7.50
C THR A 90 -11.52 12.39 -8.15
N GLY A 91 -10.39 12.88 -8.69
CA GLY A 91 -10.22 14.28 -9.12
C GLY A 91 -10.26 15.28 -7.94
N ARG A 92 -10.35 14.79 -6.70
CA ARG A 92 -10.42 15.59 -5.47
C ARG A 92 -9.40 15.07 -4.46
N GLY A 93 -8.78 15.99 -3.71
CA GLY A 93 -7.79 15.64 -2.68
C GLY A 93 -6.33 15.86 -3.13
N PRO A 94 -5.34 15.28 -2.42
CA PRO A 94 -3.94 15.31 -2.84
C PRO A 94 -3.78 14.62 -4.20
N GLY A 95 -2.91 15.14 -5.09
CA GLY A 95 -2.60 14.50 -6.40
C GLY A 95 -3.60 14.73 -7.55
N GLY A 96 -4.74 15.40 -7.33
CA GLY A 96 -5.80 15.56 -8.34
C GLY A 96 -5.50 16.41 -9.59
N ASP A 97 -4.29 16.93 -9.75
CA ASP A 97 -3.90 17.83 -10.86
C ASP A 97 -2.50 17.51 -11.44
N ASP A 98 -2.00 16.27 -11.27
CA ASP A 98 -0.70 15.91 -11.85
C ASP A 98 -0.82 15.79 -13.39
N ALA A 99 -0.03 16.59 -14.11
CA ALA A 99 -0.01 16.63 -15.59
C ALA A 99 0.68 15.43 -16.26
N GLY A 100 0.98 14.38 -15.49
CA GLY A 100 1.62 13.14 -15.95
C GLY A 100 0.61 12.00 -16.14
N PRO A 101 1.08 10.80 -16.51
CA PRO A 101 0.23 9.62 -16.53
C PRO A 101 -0.36 9.37 -15.14
N SER A 102 -1.62 8.97 -15.11
CA SER A 102 -2.31 8.53 -13.90
C SER A 102 -1.60 7.34 -13.25
N TRP A 103 -1.91 7.08 -11.98
CA TRP A 103 -1.39 5.90 -11.30
C TRP A 103 -1.72 4.61 -12.07
N GLU A 104 -2.96 4.48 -12.54
CA GLU A 104 -3.42 3.32 -13.31
C GLU A 104 -2.59 3.13 -14.58
N GLU A 105 -2.35 4.20 -15.36
CA GLU A 105 -1.50 4.14 -16.56
C GLU A 105 -0.04 3.78 -16.25
N ARG A 106 0.51 4.26 -15.12
CA ARG A 106 1.88 3.93 -14.70
C ARG A 106 2.05 2.47 -14.30
N HIS A 107 1.00 1.85 -13.79
CA HIS A 107 1.03 0.47 -13.28
C HIS A 107 0.23 -0.51 -14.16
N ALA A 108 -0.11 -0.13 -15.40
CA ALA A 108 -0.93 -0.93 -16.29
C ALA A 108 -0.38 -2.36 -16.48
N GLU A 109 0.94 -2.53 -16.58
CA GLU A 109 1.56 -3.86 -16.66
C GLU A 109 1.32 -4.69 -15.39
N ALA A 110 1.56 -4.14 -14.20
CA ALA A 110 1.30 -4.85 -12.94
C ALA A 110 -0.21 -5.09 -12.69
N LEU A 111 -1.07 -4.21 -13.22
CA LEU A 111 -2.51 -4.32 -13.13
C LEU A 111 -3.09 -5.36 -14.09
N ASP A 112 -2.53 -5.48 -15.30
CA ASP A 112 -3.05 -6.32 -16.40
C ASP A 112 -2.33 -7.66 -16.57
N ASP A 113 -1.06 -7.76 -16.16
CA ASP A 113 -0.22 -8.94 -16.33
C ASP A 113 -0.44 -9.98 -15.22
N ASP A 114 -0.71 -11.22 -15.64
CA ASP A 114 -1.12 -12.36 -14.81
C ASP A 114 -0.10 -12.77 -13.72
N PRO A 115 1.22 -12.87 -13.99
CA PRO A 115 2.21 -13.34 -13.02
C PRO A 115 2.37 -12.42 -11.80
N ALA A 116 2.14 -11.13 -11.99
CA ALA A 116 2.12 -10.14 -10.92
C ALA A 116 0.93 -10.36 -9.98
N ARG A 117 -0.21 -10.86 -10.49
CA ARG A 117 -1.41 -11.14 -9.70
C ARG A 117 -1.37 -12.49 -8.99
N GLU A 118 -0.82 -13.53 -9.63
CA GLU A 118 -0.85 -14.91 -9.11
C GLU A 118 -0.21 -15.08 -7.71
N GLY A 119 0.78 -14.26 -7.36
CA GLY A 119 1.42 -14.31 -6.04
C GLY A 119 0.94 -13.27 -5.03
N LEU A 120 -0.11 -12.49 -5.33
CA LEU A 120 -0.69 -11.52 -4.39
C LEU A 120 -1.73 -12.24 -3.52
N GLU A 121 -1.34 -12.63 -2.31
CA GLU A 121 -2.19 -13.40 -1.39
C GLU A 121 -3.19 -12.53 -0.62
N LEU A 122 -2.85 -11.27 -0.35
CA LEU A 122 -3.75 -10.36 0.37
C LEU A 122 -3.58 -8.92 -0.11
N LEU A 123 -4.67 -8.34 -0.61
CA LEU A 123 -4.80 -6.92 -0.85
C LEU A 123 -5.95 -6.39 0.01
N TRP A 124 -5.62 -5.71 1.10
CA TRP A 124 -6.59 -5.35 2.14
C TRP A 124 -6.60 -3.85 2.42
N PHE A 125 -7.78 -3.26 2.31
CA PHE A 125 -8.06 -1.87 2.58
C PHE A 125 -8.93 -1.73 3.83
N ALA A 126 -8.67 -0.72 4.65
CA ALA A 126 -9.58 -0.36 5.73
C ALA A 126 -9.62 1.15 5.95
N THR A 127 -10.81 1.73 5.95
CA THR A 127 -11.02 3.18 6.09
C THR A 127 -12.27 3.46 6.90
N GLY A 128 -12.23 4.54 7.69
CA GLY A 128 -13.37 4.96 8.49
C GLY A 128 -14.44 5.66 7.65
N SER A 129 -15.72 5.49 7.96
CA SER A 129 -16.85 6.14 7.26
C SER A 129 -16.85 7.66 7.39
N GLU A 130 -16.21 8.21 8.42
CA GLU A 130 -16.01 9.65 8.60
C GLU A 130 -14.61 10.13 8.17
N ASP A 131 -13.79 9.27 7.58
CA ASP A 131 -12.48 9.62 7.06
C ASP A 131 -12.62 10.43 5.77
N PHE A 132 -11.84 11.51 5.62
CA PHE A 132 -11.88 12.34 4.42
C PHE A 132 -11.32 11.64 3.17
N LEU A 133 -10.66 10.47 3.34
CA LEU A 133 -10.18 9.63 2.23
C LEU A 133 -11.10 8.44 1.91
N ILE A 134 -12.28 8.33 2.52
CA ILE A 134 -13.19 7.19 2.28
C ILE A 134 -13.54 7.02 0.80
N ASP A 135 -13.84 8.11 0.09
CA ASP A 135 -14.17 8.04 -1.33
C ASP A 135 -12.94 7.70 -2.18
N THR A 136 -11.75 8.12 -1.77
CA THR A 136 -10.49 7.70 -2.40
C THR A 136 -10.26 6.20 -2.24
N THR A 137 -10.51 5.64 -1.04
CA THR A 137 -10.41 4.19 -0.81
C THR A 137 -11.41 3.43 -1.68
N ARG A 138 -12.67 3.84 -1.70
CA ARG A 138 -13.73 3.18 -2.49
C ARG A 138 -13.39 3.16 -3.98
N ALA A 139 -13.00 4.31 -4.54
CA ALA A 139 -12.62 4.41 -5.95
C ALA A 139 -11.38 3.58 -6.29
N THR A 140 -10.40 3.52 -5.38
CA THR A 140 -9.19 2.68 -5.55
C THR A 140 -9.55 1.20 -5.59
N VAL A 141 -10.37 0.74 -4.64
CA VAL A 141 -10.81 -0.66 -4.56
C VAL A 141 -11.65 -1.04 -5.78
N GLU A 142 -12.53 -0.14 -6.25
CA GLU A 142 -13.32 -0.36 -7.46
C GLU A 142 -12.45 -0.51 -8.71
N MET A 143 -11.46 0.38 -8.90
CA MET A 143 -10.52 0.29 -10.02
C MET A 143 -9.71 -1.02 -9.97
N LEU A 144 -9.15 -1.38 -8.81
CA LEU A 144 -8.39 -2.63 -8.67
C LEU A 144 -9.25 -3.85 -9.02
N LYS A 145 -10.52 -3.85 -8.60
CA LYS A 145 -11.48 -4.90 -8.95
C LYS A 145 -11.82 -4.92 -10.44
N SER A 146 -11.87 -3.77 -11.12
CA SER A 146 -12.09 -3.76 -12.59
C SER A 146 -10.92 -4.36 -13.37
N HIS A 147 -9.71 -4.36 -12.79
CA HIS A 147 -8.55 -5.12 -13.30
C HIS A 147 -8.49 -6.58 -12.80
N GLY A 148 -9.53 -7.07 -12.13
CA GLY A 148 -9.63 -8.46 -11.70
C GLY A 148 -8.85 -8.81 -10.42
N LEU A 149 -8.33 -7.82 -9.68
CA LEU A 149 -7.65 -8.05 -8.40
C LEU A 149 -8.66 -8.26 -7.26
N ASP A 150 -8.36 -9.19 -6.35
CA ASP A 150 -9.16 -9.41 -5.14
C ASP A 150 -8.83 -8.39 -4.04
N ALA A 151 -9.23 -7.13 -4.26
CA ALA A 151 -9.10 -6.07 -3.28
C ALA A 151 -10.22 -6.15 -2.22
N SER A 152 -9.89 -6.63 -1.03
CA SER A 152 -10.81 -6.64 0.11
C SER A 152 -10.85 -5.26 0.78
N PHE A 153 -12.03 -4.83 1.24
CA PHE A 153 -12.23 -3.52 1.83
C PHE A 153 -13.15 -3.58 3.04
N GLU A 154 -12.67 -3.08 4.18
CA GLU A 154 -13.40 -2.94 5.43
C GLU A 154 -13.70 -1.46 5.70
N GLU A 155 -14.98 -1.09 5.67
CA GLU A 155 -15.43 0.22 6.11
C GLU A 155 -15.82 0.15 7.60
N THR A 156 -15.16 0.95 8.43
CA THR A 156 -15.40 0.96 9.88
C THR A 156 -15.92 2.32 10.36
N ALA A 157 -16.41 2.41 11.59
CA ALA A 157 -16.72 3.72 12.18
C ALA A 157 -15.43 4.49 12.53
N GLY A 158 -15.53 5.81 12.63
CA GLY A 158 -14.42 6.71 12.91
C GLY A 158 -13.88 7.39 11.67
N GLY A 159 -12.84 8.21 11.87
CA GLY A 159 -12.17 8.95 10.81
C GLY A 159 -10.66 8.75 10.80
N HIS A 160 -9.96 9.76 10.30
CA HIS A 160 -8.52 9.72 10.04
C HIS A 160 -7.67 9.78 11.32
N THR A 161 -7.62 8.66 12.07
CA THR A 161 -7.08 8.63 13.44
C THR A 161 -6.24 7.40 13.75
N TRP A 162 -5.30 7.58 14.69
CA TRP A 162 -4.47 6.49 15.23
C TRP A 162 -5.27 5.36 15.86
N ARG A 163 -6.48 5.62 16.38
CA ARG A 163 -7.33 4.57 16.96
C ARG A 163 -7.70 3.55 15.88
N ASN A 164 -8.14 4.04 14.72
CA ASN A 164 -8.50 3.21 13.58
C ASN A 164 -7.28 2.46 13.05
N TRP A 165 -6.16 3.14 12.81
CA TRP A 165 -4.95 2.50 12.28
C TRP A 165 -4.38 1.39 13.18
N ARG A 166 -4.47 1.55 14.50
CA ARG A 166 -4.09 0.49 15.45
C ARG A 166 -5.01 -0.73 15.35
N ALA A 167 -6.32 -0.52 15.19
CA ALA A 167 -7.27 -1.60 14.98
C ALA A 167 -7.00 -2.31 13.65
N TYR A 168 -6.79 -1.56 12.58
CA TYR A 168 -6.52 -2.10 11.25
C TYR A 168 -5.25 -2.95 11.21
N LEU A 169 -4.16 -2.48 11.82
CA LEU A 169 -2.94 -3.28 11.97
C LEU A 169 -3.21 -4.57 12.77
N GLY A 170 -4.03 -4.49 13.81
CA GLY A 170 -4.44 -5.62 14.63
C GLY A 170 -5.26 -6.67 13.87
N GLU A 171 -5.95 -6.27 12.80
CA GLU A 171 -6.71 -7.18 11.93
C GLU A 171 -5.90 -7.70 10.74
N PHE A 172 -5.01 -6.87 10.20
CA PHE A 172 -4.17 -7.19 9.06
C PHE A 172 -3.03 -8.15 9.43
N ALA A 173 -2.26 -7.82 10.48
CA ALA A 173 -1.05 -8.57 10.83
C ALA A 173 -1.29 -10.07 11.12
N PRO A 174 -2.39 -10.49 11.77
CA PRO A 174 -2.68 -11.91 11.97
C PRO A 174 -2.94 -12.70 10.69
N ARG A 175 -3.22 -12.06 9.55
CA ARG A 175 -3.51 -12.70 8.27
C ARG A 175 -2.26 -12.97 7.43
N LEU A 176 -1.12 -12.38 7.81
CA LEU A 176 0.14 -12.49 7.07
C LEU A 176 0.82 -13.85 7.30
N PHE A 177 1.48 -14.34 6.25
CA PHE A 177 2.37 -15.52 6.29
C PHE A 177 1.68 -16.75 6.86
N ARG A 178 0.44 -16.97 6.44
CA ARG A 178 -0.36 -18.13 6.84
C ARG A 178 -0.30 -19.17 5.75
N ASP A 179 0.00 -20.40 6.14
CA ASP A 179 -0.14 -21.53 5.22
C ASP A 179 -1.63 -21.68 4.83
N PRO A 180 -1.96 -21.76 3.53
CA PRO A 180 -3.34 -21.98 3.08
C PRO A 180 -3.87 -23.36 3.53
N GLU A 181 -2.97 -24.30 3.81
CA GLU A 181 -3.25 -25.56 4.47
C GLU A 181 -2.87 -25.40 5.96
N GLY A 182 -3.87 -25.27 6.84
CA GLY A 182 -3.65 -25.15 8.28
C GLY A 182 -2.80 -26.29 8.87
N PRO A 183 -2.43 -26.23 10.17
CA PRO A 183 -1.48 -27.17 10.76
C PRO A 183 -1.92 -28.61 10.49
N THR A 184 -1.13 -29.33 9.70
CA THR A 184 -1.21 -30.79 9.62
C THR A 184 -0.76 -31.32 10.98
N GLY A 185 -1.76 -31.63 11.81
CA GLY A 185 -1.56 -32.24 13.13
C GLY A 185 -1.09 -33.69 13.06
#